data_AF-A0A3Q0F7U8-F1
#
_entry.id   AF-A0A3Q0F7U8-F1
#
_cell.length_a   1.000
_cell.length_b   1.000
_cell.length_c   1.000
_cell.angle_alpha   90.00
_cell.angle_beta   90.00
_cell.angle_gamma   90.00
#
_symmetry.space_group_name_H-M   'P 1'
#
loop_
_entity.id
_entity.type
_entity.pdbx_description
1 polymer ?
#
loop_
_entity_poly.entity_id
_entity_poly.type
_entity_poly.pdbx_seq_one_letter_code
_entity_poly.pdbx_strand_id
1 'polypeptide(L)'
;MEGRSKKKGKESSASGQRRVGLLYDRRMCKHYTPNEPKHVENPNRIRSIWNRLEASNVPQRCVLLEAKKAEDRHVRLVHSRHHVNMIKNISARGFKSRRSQITSELNSVYFNEGSSAAAFLAAGSTVEVVEKVASGELDSAVAIVRPPGHHAEHNEAMRFCLFNNAAVAARYLLDKRPDLDVKKILIVDWDVHHGNGTQKTFRNDSRVFFFSVHRRYLIDHDNKVYVSTRSISSIEQISFDSFSPFRSQIFFRGISCYCMCNHASPTRS
;
A
#
# COMPACT_ATOMS: atom_id res chain seq x y z
N MET A 1 -1.16 -27.52 -45.96
CA MET A 1 -2.00 -27.15 -44.81
C MET A 1 -1.15 -27.33 -43.58
N GLU A 2 -0.39 -26.30 -43.19
CA GLU A 2 -0.78 -25.31 -42.16
C GLU A 2 -0.67 -25.90 -40.75
N GLY A 3 0.00 -25.31 -39.76
CA GLY A 3 0.66 -24.02 -39.69
C GLY A 3 1.65 -24.01 -38.52
N ARG A 4 2.83 -23.43 -38.77
CA ARG A 4 3.86 -23.19 -37.75
C ARG A 4 3.41 -21.97 -36.94
N SER A 5 3.01 -22.18 -35.70
CA SER A 5 2.60 -21.12 -34.77
C SER A 5 3.74 -20.11 -34.59
N LYS A 6 3.58 -18.92 -35.17
CA LYS A 6 4.49 -17.79 -35.00
C LYS A 6 4.35 -17.29 -33.56
N LYS A 7 5.37 -17.51 -32.73
CA LYS A 7 5.57 -16.75 -31.48
C LYS A 7 5.65 -15.27 -31.87
N LYS A 8 4.66 -14.47 -31.46
CA LYS A 8 4.72 -13.00 -31.55
C LYS A 8 5.89 -12.53 -30.69
N GLY A 9 6.96 -12.07 -31.33
CA GLY A 9 8.06 -11.39 -30.68
C GLY A 9 7.56 -10.09 -30.05
N LYS A 10 8.10 -9.74 -28.88
CA LYS A 10 7.99 -8.39 -28.31
C LYS A 10 8.62 -7.42 -29.30
N GLU A 11 7.81 -6.61 -29.97
CA GLU A 11 8.30 -5.42 -30.65
C GLU A 11 8.88 -4.48 -29.57
N SER A 12 10.21 -4.36 -29.57
CA SER A 12 10.89 -3.29 -28.85
C SER A 12 10.49 -1.96 -29.49
N SER A 13 9.85 -1.07 -28.73
CA SER A 13 9.52 0.27 -29.20
C SER A 13 10.79 0.99 -29.64
N ALA A 14 10.85 1.37 -30.91
CA ALA A 14 11.99 1.97 -31.60
C ALA A 14 12.34 3.42 -31.17
N SER A 15 11.85 3.89 -30.02
CA SER A 15 12.37 5.08 -29.35
C SER A 15 12.75 4.70 -27.92
N GLY A 16 14.02 4.86 -27.55
CA GLY A 16 14.57 4.48 -26.24
C GLY A 16 14.06 5.31 -25.06
N GLN A 17 12.86 5.86 -25.13
CA GLN A 17 12.27 6.69 -24.10
C GLN A 17 11.50 5.83 -23.09
N ARG A 18 11.90 5.90 -21.82
CA ARG A 18 11.25 5.18 -20.71
C ARG A 18 9.79 5.61 -20.59
N ARG A 19 8.87 4.65 -20.52
CA ARG A 19 7.44 4.86 -20.31
C ARG A 19 7.14 4.88 -18.82
N VAL A 20 7.13 6.09 -18.24
CA VAL A 20 6.81 6.30 -16.82
C VAL A 20 5.32 6.60 -16.67
N GLY A 21 4.59 5.73 -15.99
CA GLY A 21 3.18 5.95 -15.65
C GLY A 21 3.02 6.96 -14.51
N LEU A 22 2.00 7.82 -14.62
CA LEU A 22 1.63 8.74 -13.56
C LEU A 22 0.12 8.69 -13.35
N LEU A 23 -0.30 8.44 -12.12
CA LEU A 23 -1.72 8.32 -11.76
C LEU A 23 -2.05 9.25 -10.60
N TYR A 24 -3.05 10.10 -10.81
CA TYR A 24 -3.67 10.94 -9.79
C TYR A 24 -5.17 11.07 -10.05
N ASP A 25 -5.97 11.17 -8.99
CA ASP A 25 -7.40 11.43 -9.14
C ASP A 25 -7.95 12.32 -8.01
N ARG A 26 -8.51 13.46 -8.40
CA ARG A 26 -9.08 14.45 -7.48
C ARG A 26 -10.28 13.90 -6.69
N ARG A 27 -10.96 12.84 -7.13
CA ARG A 27 -12.05 12.18 -6.37
C ARG A 27 -11.55 11.67 -5.01
N MET A 28 -10.27 11.30 -4.88
CA MET A 28 -9.67 10.93 -3.59
C MET A 28 -9.59 12.13 -2.60
N CYS A 29 -9.70 13.37 -3.07
CA CYS A 29 -9.78 14.56 -2.21
C CYS A 29 -11.13 14.69 -1.49
N LYS A 30 -12.15 13.88 -1.85
CA LYS A 30 -13.44 13.87 -1.14
C LYS A 30 -13.37 13.17 0.23
N HIS A 31 -12.31 12.42 0.51
CA HIS A 31 -11.99 11.93 1.85
C HIS A 31 -11.21 13.00 2.62
N TYR A 32 -11.84 13.55 3.65
CA TYR A 32 -11.35 14.62 4.51
C TYR A 32 -11.94 14.45 5.92
N THR A 33 -11.28 15.00 6.92
CA THR A 33 -11.82 14.99 8.29
C THR A 33 -12.95 16.02 8.43
N PRO A 34 -14.16 15.61 8.85
CA PRO A 34 -15.28 16.54 8.99
C PRO A 34 -15.05 17.63 10.06
N ASN A 35 -14.27 17.33 11.10
CA ASN A 35 -14.24 18.11 12.34
C ASN A 35 -12.85 18.70 12.68
N GLU A 36 -11.84 18.48 11.84
CA GLU A 36 -10.47 18.93 12.11
C GLU A 36 -9.81 19.55 10.86
N PRO A 37 -10.09 20.82 10.53
CA PRO A 37 -9.55 21.45 9.31
C PRO A 37 -8.02 21.42 9.18
N LYS A 38 -7.30 21.28 10.30
CA LYS A 38 -5.83 21.22 10.38
C LYS A 38 -5.25 19.80 10.55
N HIS A 39 -6.03 18.75 10.33
CA HIS A 39 -5.54 17.38 10.45
C HIS A 39 -4.40 17.10 9.46
N VAL A 40 -3.38 16.38 9.94
CA VAL A 40 -2.14 16.12 9.18
C VAL A 40 -2.37 15.30 7.92
N GLU A 41 -3.30 14.35 7.95
CA GLU A 41 -3.80 13.63 6.78
C GLU A 41 -5.00 14.38 6.19
N ASN A 42 -4.80 15.10 5.09
CA ASN A 42 -5.84 15.91 4.46
C ASN A 42 -5.72 15.94 2.93
N PRO A 43 -6.76 16.39 2.20
CA PRO A 43 -6.77 16.44 0.73
C PRO A 43 -5.65 17.23 0.08
N ASN A 44 -5.09 18.25 0.76
CA ASN A 44 -4.05 19.08 0.18
C ASN A 44 -2.75 18.30 -0.01
N ARG A 45 -2.52 17.20 0.71
CA ARG A 45 -1.32 16.36 0.53
C ARG A 45 -1.12 15.92 -0.92
N ILE A 46 -2.14 15.31 -1.54
CA ILE A 46 -2.05 14.87 -2.94
C ILE A 46 -2.24 16.00 -3.93
N ARG A 47 -3.03 17.02 -3.57
CA ARG A 47 -3.25 18.20 -4.42
C ARG A 47 -1.95 18.98 -4.63
N SER A 48 -1.19 19.21 -3.56
CA SER A 48 0.08 19.93 -3.62
C SER A 48 1.14 19.15 -4.41
N ILE A 49 1.19 17.82 -4.29
CA ILE A 49 2.05 16.98 -5.12
C ILE A 49 1.68 17.15 -6.60
N TRP A 50 0.40 16.98 -6.94
CA TRP A 50 -0.07 17.11 -8.33
C TRP A 50 0.22 18.50 -8.90
N ASN A 51 -0.16 19.56 -8.20
CA ASN A 51 0.09 20.94 -8.63
C ASN A 51 1.58 21.22 -8.85
N ARG A 52 2.46 20.67 -8.00
CA ARG A 52 3.92 20.82 -8.18
C ARG A 52 4.43 20.09 -9.42
N LEU A 53 3.91 18.89 -9.69
CA LEU A 53 4.25 18.11 -10.88
C LEU A 53 3.75 18.81 -12.15
N GLU A 54 2.52 19.33 -12.15
CA GLU A 54 1.97 20.14 -13.23
C GLU A 54 2.81 21.39 -13.50
N ALA A 55 3.12 22.18 -12.46
CA ALA A 55 3.95 23.37 -12.59
C ALA A 55 5.38 23.08 -13.11
N SER A 56 5.85 21.83 -12.97
CA SER A 56 7.15 21.37 -13.46
C SER A 56 7.05 20.60 -14.78
N ASN A 57 5.89 20.62 -15.45
CA ASN A 57 5.61 19.91 -16.70
C ASN A 57 5.95 18.40 -16.66
N VAL A 58 5.81 17.75 -15.49
CA VAL A 58 6.05 16.31 -15.35
C VAL A 58 4.97 15.48 -16.06
N PRO A 59 3.66 15.77 -15.91
CA PRO A 59 2.58 15.02 -16.58
C PRO A 59 2.78 14.87 -18.09
N GLN A 60 3.28 15.90 -18.78
CA GLN A 60 3.52 15.93 -20.22
C GLN A 60 4.64 14.98 -20.66
N ARG A 61 5.47 14.51 -19.72
CA ARG A 61 6.57 13.56 -19.94
C ARG A 61 6.23 12.14 -19.47
N CYS A 62 5.01 11.92 -18.99
CA CYS A 62 4.55 10.65 -18.43
C CYS A 62 3.35 10.11 -19.20
N VAL A 63 3.11 8.80 -19.08
CA VAL A 63 1.86 8.17 -19.51
C VAL A 63 0.83 8.39 -18.41
N LEU A 64 -0.15 9.25 -18.65
CA LEU A 64 -1.22 9.50 -17.67
C LEU A 64 -2.21 8.33 -17.65
N LEU A 65 -2.47 7.84 -16.44
CA LEU A 65 -3.38 6.72 -16.20
C LEU A 65 -4.66 7.19 -15.52
N GLU A 66 -5.77 6.55 -15.86
CA GLU A 66 -7.05 6.78 -15.20
C GLU A 66 -7.16 5.95 -13.91
N ALA A 67 -7.59 6.57 -12.82
CA ALA A 67 -7.86 5.86 -11.58
C ALA A 67 -9.13 5.00 -11.69
N LYS A 68 -8.97 3.72 -11.38
CA LYS A 68 -10.07 2.75 -11.29
C LYS A 68 -10.31 2.37 -9.84
N LYS A 69 -11.57 2.08 -9.51
CA LYS A 69 -11.91 1.50 -8.21
C LYS A 69 -11.46 0.04 -8.20
N ALA A 70 -10.84 -0.39 -7.11
CA ALA A 70 -10.59 -1.81 -6.88
C ALA A 70 -11.93 -2.57 -6.84
N GLU A 71 -11.91 -3.79 -7.35
CA GLU A 71 -13.02 -4.70 -7.16
C GLU A 71 -12.96 -5.33 -5.76
N ASP A 72 -14.12 -5.56 -5.15
CA ASP A 72 -14.22 -6.16 -3.81
C ASP A 72 -13.39 -7.46 -3.71
N ARG A 73 -13.40 -8.29 -4.76
CA ARG A 73 -12.64 -9.55 -4.80
C ARG A 73 -11.12 -9.36 -4.75
N HIS A 74 -10.60 -8.22 -5.23
CA HIS A 74 -9.17 -7.92 -5.18
C HIS A 74 -8.78 -7.40 -3.79
N VAL A 75 -9.59 -6.51 -3.20
CA VAL A 75 -9.38 -6.02 -1.83
C VAL A 75 -9.45 -7.16 -0.81
N ARG A 76 -10.33 -8.14 -1.06
CA ARG A 76 -10.51 -9.34 -0.23
C ARG A 76 -9.33 -10.32 -0.24
N LEU A 77 -8.31 -10.10 -1.07
CA LEU A 77 -7.06 -10.86 -0.98
C LEU A 77 -6.25 -10.50 0.27
N VAL A 78 -6.52 -9.34 0.87
CA VAL A 78 -5.83 -8.85 2.07
C VAL A 78 -6.79 -8.66 3.23
N HIS A 79 -7.99 -8.16 2.97
CA HIS A 79 -8.96 -7.80 4.01
C HIS A 79 -10.12 -8.80 4.09
N SER A 80 -10.70 -8.95 5.28
CA SER A 80 -11.88 -9.79 5.44
C SER A 80 -13.10 -9.20 4.73
N ARG A 81 -14.09 -10.06 4.49
CA ARG A 81 -15.38 -9.63 3.95
C ARG A 81 -16.06 -8.59 4.86
N HIS A 82 -15.93 -8.73 6.17
CA HIS A 82 -16.51 -7.80 7.13
C HIS A 82 -15.90 -6.40 6.99
N HIS A 83 -14.56 -6.31 6.96
CA HIS A 83 -13.84 -5.05 6.80
C HIS A 83 -14.19 -4.35 5.48
N VAL A 84 -14.15 -5.10 4.37
CA VAL A 84 -14.51 -4.55 3.05
C VAL A 84 -15.95 -4.03 3.03
N ASN A 85 -16.90 -4.78 3.60
CA ASN A 85 -18.29 -4.34 3.68
C ASN A 85 -18.45 -3.10 4.57
N MET A 86 -17.73 -3.01 5.69
CA MET A 86 -17.77 -1.85 6.57
C MET A 86 -17.30 -0.59 5.82
N ILE A 87 -16.12 -0.63 5.18
CA ILE A 87 -15.61 0.49 4.39
C ILE A 87 -16.51 0.81 3.19
N LYS A 88 -17.07 -0.20 2.51
CA LYS A 88 -17.98 0.01 1.39
C LYS A 88 -19.21 0.83 1.80
N ASN A 89 -19.79 0.53 2.97
CA ASN A 89 -21.01 1.14 3.46
C ASN A 89 -20.80 2.43 4.29
N ILE A 90 -19.58 2.71 4.77
CA ILE A 90 -19.32 3.83 5.69
C ILE A 90 -19.73 5.20 5.11
N SER A 91 -19.72 5.34 3.78
CA SER A 91 -20.12 6.56 3.07
C SER A 91 -21.64 6.73 2.93
N ALA A 92 -22.45 5.72 3.21
CA ALA A 92 -23.90 5.80 3.06
C ALA A 92 -24.52 6.80 4.05
N ARG A 93 -25.64 7.44 3.67
CA ARG A 93 -26.34 8.41 4.53
C ARG A 93 -26.77 7.80 5.86
N GLY A 94 -27.19 6.53 5.86
CA GLY A 94 -27.58 5.78 7.06
C GLY A 94 -26.44 5.55 8.06
N PHE A 95 -25.18 5.77 7.66
CA PHE A 95 -24.02 5.67 8.54
C PHE A 95 -23.61 7.00 9.16
N LYS A 96 -24.26 8.13 8.84
CA LYS A 96 -23.83 9.47 9.29
C LYS A 96 -23.65 9.54 10.81
N SER A 97 -24.60 9.05 11.60
CA SER A 97 -24.51 9.01 13.07
C SER A 97 -23.53 7.97 13.59
N ARG A 98 -23.40 6.83 12.88
CA ARG A 98 -22.50 5.72 13.25
C ARG A 98 -21.03 6.00 12.97
N ARG A 99 -20.68 6.88 12.02
CA ARG A 99 -19.28 7.19 11.68
C ARG A 99 -18.47 7.66 12.89
N SER A 100 -19.05 8.53 13.71
CA SER A 100 -18.37 9.04 14.92
C SER A 100 -18.13 7.94 15.93
N GLN A 101 -19.12 7.04 16.13
CA GLN A 101 -18.97 5.88 17.02
C GLN A 101 -17.87 4.94 16.51
N ILE A 102 -17.91 4.52 15.25
CA ILE A 102 -16.89 3.65 14.65
C ILE A 102 -15.52 4.31 14.72
N THR A 103 -15.42 5.62 14.48
CA THR A 103 -14.17 6.37 14.59
C THR A 103 -13.61 6.35 16.01
N SER A 104 -14.45 6.44 17.04
CA SER A 104 -14.00 6.39 18.44
C SER A 104 -13.50 5.01 18.88
N GLU A 105 -13.95 3.95 18.21
CA GLU A 105 -13.52 2.57 18.47
C GLU A 105 -12.23 2.20 17.72
N LEU A 106 -11.86 2.95 16.68
CA LEU A 106 -10.70 2.69 15.84
C LEU A 106 -9.52 3.63 16.15
N ASN A 107 -8.31 3.13 15.92
CA ASN A 107 -7.10 3.88 16.23
C ASN A 107 -6.77 4.91 15.14
N SER A 108 -7.03 6.20 15.41
CA SER A 108 -6.63 7.32 14.54
C SER A 108 -7.10 7.18 13.09
N VAL A 109 -8.41 7.00 12.89
CA VAL A 109 -9.07 7.00 11.58
C VAL A 109 -10.15 8.07 11.57
N TYR A 110 -10.57 8.53 10.40
CA TYR A 110 -11.74 9.38 10.28
C TYR A 110 -12.54 8.96 9.04
N PHE A 111 -13.84 9.25 9.05
CA PHE A 111 -14.74 8.89 7.95
C PHE A 111 -15.65 10.03 7.56
N ASN A 112 -16.02 10.04 6.27
CA ASN A 112 -16.98 10.94 5.66
C ASN A 112 -17.61 10.27 4.42
N GLU A 113 -18.47 11.00 3.72
CA GLU A 113 -19.18 10.54 2.51
C GLU A 113 -18.23 10.14 1.36
N GLY A 114 -17.03 10.73 1.29
CA GLY A 114 -16.03 10.42 0.27
C GLY A 114 -15.12 9.23 0.60
N SER A 115 -15.18 8.70 1.83
CA SER A 115 -14.17 7.75 2.34
C SER A 115 -14.18 6.41 1.61
N SER A 116 -15.36 5.83 1.37
CA SER A 116 -15.50 4.59 0.59
C SER A 116 -14.92 4.75 -0.81
N ALA A 117 -15.37 5.77 -1.55
CA ALA A 117 -14.90 6.00 -2.92
C ALA A 117 -13.38 6.24 -2.99
N ALA A 118 -12.82 7.01 -2.06
CA ALA A 118 -11.39 7.27 -2.01
C ALA A 118 -10.58 6.01 -1.70
N ALA A 119 -11.00 5.17 -0.74
CA ALA A 119 -10.31 3.92 -0.40
C ALA A 119 -10.26 2.95 -1.58
N PHE A 120 -11.39 2.75 -2.28
CA PHE A 120 -11.43 1.88 -3.45
C PHE A 120 -10.63 2.45 -4.63
N LEU A 121 -10.65 3.77 -4.84
CA LEU A 121 -9.82 4.41 -5.87
C LEU A 121 -8.34 4.28 -5.55
N ALA A 122 -7.92 4.49 -4.30
CA ALA A 122 -6.52 4.36 -3.89
C ALA A 122 -6.00 2.94 -4.15
N ALA A 123 -6.71 1.92 -3.66
CA ALA A 123 -6.33 0.52 -3.87
C ALA A 123 -6.33 0.14 -5.36
N GLY A 124 -7.36 0.52 -6.12
CA GLY A 124 -7.48 0.16 -7.53
C GLY A 124 -6.47 0.87 -8.42
N SER A 125 -6.13 2.12 -8.08
CA SER A 125 -5.04 2.86 -8.73
C SER A 125 -3.70 2.19 -8.51
N THR A 126 -3.42 1.72 -7.29
CA THR A 126 -2.18 0.98 -7.02
C THR A 126 -2.14 -0.35 -7.79
N VAL A 127 -3.26 -1.08 -7.87
CA VAL A 127 -3.37 -2.29 -8.69
C VAL A 127 -3.10 -1.99 -10.17
N GLU A 128 -3.73 -0.96 -10.73
CA GLU A 128 -3.57 -0.58 -12.14
C GLU A 128 -2.11 -0.28 -12.50
N VAL A 129 -1.41 0.53 -11.68
CA VAL A 129 -0.02 0.88 -12.00
C VAL A 129 0.93 -0.31 -11.89
N VAL A 130 0.74 -1.20 -10.91
CA VAL A 130 1.63 -2.37 -10.78
C VAL A 130 1.38 -3.37 -11.88
N GLU A 131 0.13 -3.53 -12.32
CA GLU A 131 -0.23 -4.43 -13.41
C GLU A 131 0.39 -3.98 -14.73
N LYS A 132 0.30 -2.69 -15.06
CA LYS A 132 0.89 -2.12 -16.27
C LYS A 132 2.41 -2.20 -16.30
N VAL A 133 3.06 -2.06 -15.14
CA VAL A 133 4.51 -2.26 -15.02
C VAL A 133 4.85 -3.75 -15.18
N ALA A 134 4.14 -4.63 -14.48
CA ALA A 134 4.39 -6.07 -14.54
C ALA A 134 4.14 -6.68 -15.94
N SER A 135 3.17 -6.14 -16.70
CA SER A 135 2.90 -6.56 -18.09
C SER A 135 3.94 -6.05 -19.10
N GLY A 136 4.80 -5.11 -18.69
CA GLY A 136 5.75 -4.43 -19.58
C GLY A 136 5.12 -3.35 -20.47
N GLU A 137 3.89 -2.93 -20.19
CA GLU A 137 3.27 -1.76 -20.82
C GLU A 137 3.96 -0.46 -20.36
N LEU A 138 4.45 -0.43 -19.11
CA LEU A 138 5.22 0.66 -18.53
C LEU A 138 6.57 0.16 -18.00
N ASP A 139 7.57 1.03 -18.00
CA ASP A 139 8.89 0.77 -17.40
C ASP A 139 8.85 0.98 -15.87
N SER A 140 8.09 1.97 -15.42
CA SER A 140 7.89 2.32 -14.01
C SER A 140 6.63 3.17 -13.87
N ALA A 141 6.15 3.36 -12.63
CA ALA A 141 4.99 4.22 -12.40
C ALA A 141 4.95 4.81 -10.98
N VAL A 142 4.24 5.93 -10.84
CA VAL A 142 3.92 6.56 -9.55
C VAL A 142 2.40 6.74 -9.44
N ALA A 143 1.82 6.24 -8.36
CA ALA A 143 0.41 6.48 -8.02
C ALA A 143 0.30 7.43 -6.82
N ILE A 144 -0.25 8.62 -7.04
CA ILE A 144 -0.45 9.67 -6.04
C ILE A 144 -1.82 9.44 -5.40
N VAL A 145 -1.86 8.54 -4.41
CA VAL A 145 -3.11 8.02 -3.85
C VAL A 145 -3.36 8.44 -2.40
N ARG A 146 -4.64 8.56 -2.04
CA ARG A 146 -5.14 8.70 -0.66
C ARG A 146 -6.51 8.03 -0.51
N PRO A 147 -6.83 7.42 0.64
CA PRO A 147 -6.05 7.33 1.89
C PRO A 147 -4.77 6.47 1.76
N PRO A 148 -3.81 6.60 2.71
CA PRO A 148 -2.65 5.70 2.81
C PRO A 148 -3.09 4.26 3.12
N GLY A 149 -2.14 3.31 3.18
CA GLY A 149 -2.49 1.89 3.33
C GLY A 149 -1.66 1.01 4.26
N HIS A 150 -0.38 1.30 4.50
CA HIS A 150 0.54 0.32 5.12
C HIS A 150 0.20 -0.10 6.57
N HIS A 151 -0.66 0.63 7.28
CA HIS A 151 -1.14 0.28 8.61
C HIS A 151 -2.42 -0.57 8.61
N ALA A 152 -3.19 -0.57 7.52
CA ALA A 152 -4.48 -1.28 7.49
C ALA A 152 -4.26 -2.80 7.58
N GLU A 153 -4.92 -3.44 8.55
CA GLU A 153 -4.81 -4.87 8.82
C GLU A 153 -5.98 -5.65 8.20
N HIS A 154 -5.98 -6.98 8.37
CA HIS A 154 -7.00 -7.86 7.78
C HIS A 154 -8.44 -7.46 8.14
N ASN A 155 -8.66 -7.03 9.40
CA ASN A 155 -9.97 -6.74 9.95
C ASN A 155 -10.14 -5.29 10.47
N GLU A 156 -9.13 -4.43 10.30
CA GLU A 156 -9.09 -3.15 10.99
C GLU A 156 -8.49 -2.04 10.12
N ALA A 157 -9.20 -0.90 10.05
CA ALA A 157 -8.65 0.35 9.57
C ALA A 157 -7.99 1.07 10.75
N MET A 158 -6.80 1.59 10.56
CA MET A 158 -6.06 2.30 11.60
C MET A 158 -5.07 3.29 11.01
N ARG A 159 -4.71 4.32 11.78
CA ARG A 159 -3.68 5.32 11.45
C ARG A 159 -3.87 5.86 10.03
N PHE A 160 -5.08 6.32 9.77
CA PHE A 160 -5.58 6.88 8.51
C PHE A 160 -5.66 5.89 7.33
N CYS A 161 -5.24 4.64 7.50
CA CYS A 161 -5.24 3.62 6.46
C CYS A 161 -6.58 2.85 6.46
N LEU A 162 -7.29 2.85 5.33
CA LEU A 162 -8.57 2.15 5.19
C LEU A 162 -8.40 0.77 4.53
N PHE A 163 -7.59 0.69 3.49
CA PHE A 163 -7.14 -0.56 2.86
C PHE A 163 -5.63 -0.52 2.67
N ASN A 164 -4.98 -1.67 2.68
CA ASN A 164 -3.56 -1.77 2.41
C ASN A 164 -3.28 -1.84 0.91
N ASN A 165 -3.19 -0.67 0.28
CA ASN A 165 -3.05 -0.52 -1.18
C ASN A 165 -1.90 -1.36 -1.77
N ALA A 166 -0.71 -1.29 -1.15
CA ALA A 166 0.48 -2.02 -1.60
C ALA A 166 0.33 -3.53 -1.44
N ALA A 167 -0.24 -3.98 -0.31
CA ALA A 167 -0.48 -5.40 -0.09
C ALA A 167 -1.55 -5.97 -1.05
N VAL A 168 -2.61 -5.21 -1.33
CA VAL A 168 -3.66 -5.60 -2.30
C VAL A 168 -3.06 -5.75 -3.69
N ALA A 169 -2.21 -4.80 -4.10
CA ALA A 169 -1.51 -4.83 -5.38
C ALA A 169 -0.57 -6.04 -5.51
N ALA A 170 0.24 -6.32 -4.48
CA ALA A 170 1.14 -7.46 -4.46
C ALA A 170 0.38 -8.80 -4.52
N ARG A 171 -0.67 -8.96 -3.70
CA ARG A 171 -1.54 -10.14 -3.74
C ARG A 171 -2.24 -10.30 -5.10
N TYR A 172 -2.69 -9.20 -5.69
CA TYR A 172 -3.33 -9.24 -7.01
C TYR A 172 -2.39 -9.80 -8.07
N LEU A 173 -1.14 -9.31 -8.14
CA LEU A 173 -0.15 -9.84 -9.09
C LEU A 173 0.11 -11.33 -8.86
N LEU A 174 0.35 -11.74 -7.61
CA LEU A 174 0.70 -13.12 -7.27
C LEU A 174 -0.45 -14.11 -7.48
N ASP A 175 -1.68 -13.72 -7.10
CA ASP A 175 -2.79 -14.66 -6.96
C ASP A 175 -3.85 -14.50 -8.08
N LYS A 176 -3.82 -13.40 -8.85
CA LYS A 176 -4.77 -13.14 -9.95
C LYS A 176 -4.13 -12.98 -11.32
N ARG A 177 -2.81 -12.76 -11.39
CA ARG A 177 -2.07 -12.60 -12.65
C ARG A 177 -0.92 -13.60 -12.80
N PRO A 178 -1.17 -14.91 -12.67
CA PRO A 178 -0.13 -15.93 -12.90
C PRO A 178 0.42 -15.90 -14.34
N ASP A 179 -0.34 -15.35 -15.30
CA ASP A 179 0.08 -15.13 -16.68
C ASP A 179 1.26 -14.13 -16.82
N LEU A 180 1.47 -13.26 -15.81
CA LEU A 180 2.58 -12.32 -15.78
C LEU A 180 3.87 -12.91 -15.17
N ASP A 181 3.86 -14.17 -14.74
CA ASP A 181 5.00 -14.91 -14.17
C ASP A 181 5.74 -14.20 -13.01
N VAL A 182 5.04 -13.36 -12.23
CA VAL A 182 5.59 -12.70 -11.05
C VAL A 182 5.67 -13.70 -9.89
N LYS A 183 6.89 -14.12 -9.53
CA LYS A 183 7.11 -15.14 -8.47
C LYS A 183 7.56 -14.55 -7.14
N LYS A 184 8.19 -13.38 -7.17
CA LYS A 184 8.75 -12.70 -6.00
C LYS A 184 8.48 -11.21 -6.10
N ILE A 185 8.14 -10.59 -4.97
CA ILE A 185 7.90 -9.15 -4.84
C ILE A 185 8.72 -8.63 -3.68
N LEU A 186 9.44 -7.52 -3.89
CA LEU A 186 10.03 -6.72 -2.82
C LEU A 186 9.14 -5.52 -2.55
N ILE A 187 8.73 -5.33 -1.30
CA ILE A 187 8.06 -4.11 -0.84
C ILE A 187 9.04 -3.35 0.06
N VAL A 188 9.44 -2.16 -0.39
CA VAL A 188 10.25 -1.21 0.38
C VAL A 188 9.32 -0.15 0.97
N ASP A 189 9.25 -0.10 2.30
CA ASP A 189 8.49 0.90 3.05
C ASP A 189 9.46 1.87 3.73
N TRP A 190 9.62 3.03 3.11
CA TRP A 190 10.44 4.11 3.64
C TRP A 190 9.64 5.11 4.47
N ASP A 191 8.35 4.87 4.71
CA ASP A 191 7.56 5.76 5.55
C ASP A 191 8.16 5.79 6.96
N VAL A 192 8.15 6.97 7.59
CA VAL A 192 8.71 7.14 8.93
C VAL A 192 7.99 6.29 9.98
N HIS A 193 6.78 5.81 9.69
CA HIS A 193 6.04 4.87 10.51
C HIS A 193 6.19 3.44 10.00
N HIS A 194 6.19 2.50 10.93
CA HIS A 194 6.20 1.09 10.58
C HIS A 194 4.88 0.65 9.91
N GLY A 195 4.96 0.10 8.70
CA GLY A 195 3.85 -0.55 8.00
C GLY A 195 3.41 -1.89 8.60
N ASN A 196 2.87 -1.88 9.82
CA ASN A 196 2.43 -3.08 10.56
C ASN A 196 1.42 -3.95 9.78
N GLY A 197 0.51 -3.34 9.03
CA GLY A 197 -0.47 -4.05 8.21
C GLY A 197 0.20 -4.83 7.09
N THR A 198 1.19 -4.23 6.43
CA THR A 198 1.97 -4.88 5.37
C THR A 198 2.80 -6.03 5.94
N GLN A 199 3.49 -5.80 7.08
CA GLN A 199 4.24 -6.84 7.78
C GLN A 199 3.35 -8.05 8.12
N LYS A 200 2.21 -7.82 8.77
CA LYS A 200 1.28 -8.89 9.17
C LYS A 200 0.74 -9.66 7.96
N THR A 201 0.47 -8.97 6.84
CA THR A 201 -0.08 -9.59 5.63
C THR A 201 0.89 -10.60 4.99
N PHE A 202 2.20 -10.32 5.03
CA PHE A 202 3.21 -11.15 4.36
C PHE A 202 4.11 -11.94 5.31
N ARG A 203 3.86 -11.90 6.63
CA ARG A 203 4.67 -12.58 7.65
C ARG A 203 4.98 -14.04 7.32
N ASN A 204 4.04 -14.76 6.71
CA ASN A 204 4.15 -16.19 6.39
C ASN A 204 4.19 -16.46 4.87
N ASP A 205 4.41 -15.46 4.02
CA ASP A 205 4.45 -15.64 2.55
C ASP A 205 5.85 -15.34 2.00
N SER A 206 6.61 -16.39 1.69
CA SER A 206 7.99 -16.28 1.18
C SER A 206 8.10 -15.68 -0.23
N ARG A 207 6.98 -15.47 -0.94
CA ARG A 207 6.97 -14.78 -2.24
C ARG A 207 7.11 -13.27 -2.08
N VAL A 208 6.89 -12.72 -0.88
CA VAL A 208 7.00 -11.27 -0.63
C VAL A 208 8.04 -10.99 0.43
N PHE A 209 9.05 -10.21 0.06
CA PHE A 209 10.05 -9.68 0.98
C PHE A 209 9.64 -8.26 1.38
N PHE A 210 9.42 -8.03 2.68
CA PHE A 210 9.05 -6.72 3.23
C PHE A 210 10.23 -6.12 3.99
N PHE A 211 10.65 -4.94 3.55
CA PHE A 211 11.68 -4.13 4.19
C PHE A 211 11.08 -2.79 4.60
N SER A 212 11.21 -2.42 5.89
CA SER A 212 10.73 -1.14 6.40
C SER A 212 11.81 -0.43 7.21
N VAL A 213 12.04 0.84 6.90
CA VAL A 213 12.85 1.74 7.72
C VAL A 213 11.94 2.77 8.36
N HIS A 214 11.91 2.85 9.68
CA HIS A 214 10.96 3.70 10.41
C HIS A 214 11.55 4.25 11.71
N ARG A 215 10.99 5.38 12.19
CA ARG A 215 11.35 5.96 13.49
C ARG A 215 10.68 5.16 14.60
N ARG A 216 11.48 4.61 15.52
CA ARG A 216 10.96 3.82 16.65
C ARG A 216 10.72 4.64 17.90
N TYR A 217 11.62 5.59 18.17
CA TYR A 217 11.61 6.40 19.38
C TYR A 217 11.32 7.86 19.03
N LEU A 218 10.31 8.43 19.67
CA LEU A 218 10.12 9.87 19.74
C LEU A 218 10.86 10.36 20.99
N ILE A 219 11.63 11.43 20.84
CA ILE A 219 12.27 12.12 21.95
C ILE A 219 11.55 13.46 22.03
N ASP A 220 10.94 13.78 23.18
CA ASP A 220 10.34 15.09 23.40
C ASP A 220 11.38 16.15 23.77
N HIS A 221 10.93 17.39 23.97
CA HIS A 221 11.79 18.50 24.37
C HIS A 221 12.44 18.32 25.75
N ASP A 222 11.93 17.41 26.58
CA ASP A 222 12.44 17.06 27.91
C ASP A 222 13.33 15.80 27.89
N ASN A 223 13.79 15.36 26.71
CA ASN A 223 14.56 14.13 26.49
C ASN A 223 13.84 12.83 26.93
N LYS A 224 12.51 12.82 27.06
CA LYS A 224 11.77 11.59 27.34
C LYS A 224 11.57 10.78 26.07
N VAL A 225 11.86 9.49 26.18
CA VAL A 225 11.75 8.53 25.08
C VAL A 225 10.35 7.91 25.08
N TYR A 226 9.61 8.06 23.98
CA TYR A 226 8.32 7.41 23.74
C TYR A 226 8.43 6.44 22.58
N VAL A 227 7.79 5.28 22.72
CA VAL A 227 7.69 4.30 21.62
C VAL A 227 6.54 4.73 20.69
N SER A 228 6.86 4.98 19.41
CA SER A 228 5.91 5.46 18.39
C SER A 228 4.71 4.52 18.16
N THR A 229 4.83 3.25 18.54
CA THR A 229 3.79 2.21 18.39
C THR A 229 3.59 1.42 19.68
N ARG A 230 2.37 1.44 20.24
CA ARG A 230 1.92 0.47 21.27
C ARG A 230 1.61 -0.92 20.70
N SER A 231 1.60 -1.10 19.36
CA SER A 231 1.60 -2.44 18.79
C SER A 231 2.99 -3.02 19.01
N ILE A 232 3.05 -4.08 19.81
CA ILE A 232 4.15 -5.03 20.03
C ILE A 232 5.12 -5.04 18.85
N SER A 233 6.02 -4.07 18.87
CA SER A 233 7.26 -4.08 18.14
C SER A 233 8.36 -4.46 19.12
N SER A 234 8.01 -4.96 20.32
CA SER A 234 8.98 -5.51 21.25
C SER A 234 9.81 -6.55 20.53
N ILE A 235 11.05 -6.63 20.96
CA ILE A 235 12.03 -7.66 20.61
C ILE A 235 11.45 -9.09 20.80
N GLU A 236 10.29 -9.25 21.43
CA GLU A 236 9.65 -10.54 21.72
C GLU A 236 8.78 -11.13 20.59
N GLN A 237 8.50 -10.42 19.49
CA GLN A 237 7.96 -11.11 18.29
C GLN A 237 9.04 -11.88 17.51
N ILE A 238 10.26 -11.94 18.05
CA ILE A 238 11.20 -13.03 17.83
C ILE A 238 10.63 -14.25 18.57
N SER A 239 9.75 -15.04 17.93
CA SER A 239 9.77 -16.47 18.25
C SER A 239 11.18 -16.95 17.88
N PHE A 240 11.94 -17.31 18.90
CA PHE A 240 13.11 -18.17 18.80
C PHE A 240 12.63 -19.58 18.40
N ASP A 241 11.98 -19.73 17.25
CA ASP A 241 11.96 -21.03 16.60
C ASP A 241 13.32 -21.19 15.93
N SER A 242 14.14 -22.00 16.59
CA SER A 242 15.47 -22.41 16.19
C SER A 242 15.55 -22.71 14.69
N PHE A 243 16.59 -22.17 14.04
CA PHE A 243 17.04 -22.38 12.65
C PHE A 243 16.43 -21.49 11.55
N SER A 244 16.91 -20.24 11.42
CA SER A 244 17.07 -19.61 10.09
C SER A 244 18.07 -18.46 10.13
N PRO A 245 19.26 -18.57 9.51
CA PRO A 245 20.20 -17.46 9.39
C PRO A 245 19.74 -16.50 8.28
N PHE A 246 20.08 -15.21 8.40
CA PHE A 246 19.70 -14.06 7.54
C PHE A 246 18.39 -13.32 7.91
N ARG A 247 18.40 -12.72 9.10
CA ARG A 247 17.62 -11.50 9.42
C ARG A 247 18.61 -10.36 9.64
N SER A 248 18.65 -9.37 8.75
CA SER A 248 19.54 -8.20 8.89
C SER A 248 18.75 -7.01 9.44
N GLN A 249 19.08 -6.60 10.67
CA GLN A 249 18.70 -5.29 11.20
C GLN A 249 19.87 -4.33 10.96
N ILE A 250 19.61 -3.20 10.32
CA ILE A 250 20.54 -2.08 10.25
C ILE A 250 20.06 -1.04 11.27
N PHE A 251 20.88 -0.78 12.28
CA PHE A 251 20.60 0.23 13.29
C PHE A 251 21.30 1.54 12.92
N PHE A 252 20.54 2.62 12.82
CA PHE A 252 21.07 3.98 12.97
C PHE A 252 20.46 4.55 14.25
N ARG A 253 21.25 5.18 15.13
CA ARG A 253 20.75 5.75 16.39
C ARG A 253 19.47 6.59 16.15
N GLY A 254 18.32 6.13 16.63
CA GLY A 254 17.00 6.79 16.48
C GLY A 254 16.10 6.28 15.34
N ILE A 255 16.63 5.45 14.43
CA ILE A 255 15.93 4.83 13.29
C ILE A 255 15.98 3.30 13.46
N SER A 256 14.84 2.63 13.35
CA SER A 256 14.72 1.17 13.38
C SER A 256 14.46 0.66 11.97
N CYS A 257 15.34 -0.23 11.48
CA CYS A 257 15.07 -0.99 10.26
C CYS A 257 14.56 -2.38 10.63
N TYR A 258 13.49 -2.81 9.95
CA TYR A 258 12.93 -4.15 10.07
C TYR A 258 12.93 -4.85 8.71
N CYS A 259 13.34 -6.11 8.69
CA CYS A 259 13.58 -6.92 7.50
C CYS A 259 13.05 -8.33 7.79
N MET A 260 12.09 -8.82 6.99
CA MET A 260 11.64 -10.23 7.07
C MET A 260 12.01 -11.00 5.81
N CYS A 261 13.04 -11.84 5.90
CA CYS A 261 13.30 -12.91 4.95
C CYS A 261 12.65 -14.20 5.45
N ASN A 262 11.87 -14.89 4.60
CA ASN A 262 11.50 -16.29 4.82
C ASN A 262 12.17 -17.16 3.74
N HIS A 263 12.88 -18.20 4.17
CA HIS A 263 13.32 -19.27 3.28
C HIS A 263 12.24 -20.35 3.19
N ALA A 264 11.99 -20.82 1.98
CA ALA A 264 11.35 -22.12 1.77
C ALA A 264 12.37 -23.18 2.18
N SER A 265 12.03 -24.07 3.11
CA SER A 265 12.84 -25.26 3.38
C SER A 265 13.07 -26.01 2.06
N PRO A 266 14.29 -26.47 1.76
CA PRO A 266 14.48 -27.41 0.66
C PRO A 266 13.72 -28.68 1.03
N THR A 267 12.76 -29.08 0.20
CA THR A 267 12.23 -30.44 0.21
C THR A 267 13.43 -31.39 0.08
N ARG A 268 13.81 -32.05 1.18
CA ARG A 268 14.69 -33.21 1.13
C ARG A 268 13.84 -34.40 0.68
N SER A 269 14.39 -35.10 -0.32
CA SER A 269 13.94 -36.34 -1.00
C SER A 269 12.57 -36.29 -1.65
#